data_AF-A0A6A3T6N3-F1
#
_entry.id   AF-A0A6A3T6N3-F1
#
_cell.length_a   1.000
_cell.length_b   1.000
_cell.length_c   1.000
_cell.angle_alpha   90.00
_cell.angle_beta   90.00
_cell.angle_gamma   90.00
#
_symmetry.space_group_name_H-M   'P 1'
#
loop_
_entity.id
_entity.type
_entity.pdbx_description
1 polymer ?
#
loop_
_entity_poly.entity_id
_entity_poly.type
_entity_poly.pdbx_seq_one_letter_code
_entity_poly.pdbx_strand_id
1 'polypeptide(L)'
;MTRKNASLSSISETTLKMYLMRVYQFAEVRVSDELPSTFGLLLDGSAFSGRHYIAIFAVFNDPDMCHGTEVREGPDYYDGTDCYTRRFVLLAFYPLDVEDDLGAQSVFDLIADTLSRYTSLGGGNALHGG
;
A
#
# COMPACT_ATOMS: atom_id res chain seq x y z
N MET A 1 -6.02 23.29 35.93
CA MET A 1 -6.18 21.84 35.67
C MET A 1 -5.20 21.47 34.56
N THR A 2 -3.98 21.05 34.91
CA THR A 2 -2.86 20.86 33.97
C THR A 2 -2.84 19.38 33.55
N ARG A 3 -2.88 19.09 32.24
CA ARG A 3 -2.86 17.71 31.72
C ARG A 3 -1.58 17.00 32.20
N LYS A 4 -1.71 15.97 33.05
CA LYS A 4 -0.62 15.17 33.64
C LYS A 4 0.28 14.43 32.62
N ASN A 5 0.01 14.53 31.32
CA ASN A 5 0.70 13.80 30.25
C ASN A 5 1.27 14.72 29.15
N ALA A 6 1.46 16.02 29.43
CA ALA A 6 1.87 17.00 28.42
C ALA A 6 3.40 17.07 28.18
N SER A 7 4.20 16.25 28.88
CA SER A 7 5.65 16.21 28.70
C SER A 7 6.08 14.76 28.50
N LEU A 8 6.22 14.37 27.25
CA LEU A 8 7.04 13.21 26.89
C LEU A 8 8.48 13.69 26.81
N SER A 9 9.42 12.94 27.39
CA SER A 9 10.84 13.20 27.21
C SER A 9 11.20 13.10 25.73
N SER A 10 12.18 13.90 25.29
CA SER A 10 12.70 13.79 23.93
C SER A 10 13.22 12.37 23.68
N ILE A 11 12.91 11.84 22.51
CA ILE A 11 13.45 10.57 22.02
C ILE A 11 14.76 10.85 21.27
N SER A 12 15.75 9.96 21.38
CA SER A 12 16.96 10.08 20.58
C SER A 12 16.68 9.77 19.11
N GLU A 13 17.48 10.31 18.21
CA GLU A 13 17.40 10.02 16.78
C GLU A 13 17.54 8.51 16.49
N THR A 14 18.44 7.83 17.22
CA THR A 14 18.64 6.38 17.10
C THR A 14 17.37 5.61 17.46
N THR A 15 16.73 5.96 18.58
CA THR A 15 15.51 5.28 19.02
C THR A 15 14.36 5.59 18.06
N LEU A 16 14.27 6.81 17.53
CA LEU A 16 13.29 7.17 16.50
C LEU A 16 13.46 6.33 15.23
N LYS A 17 14.68 6.24 14.69
CA LYS A 17 15.00 5.41 13.52
C LYS A 17 14.64 3.94 13.74
N MET A 18 14.95 3.40 14.92
CA MET A 18 14.62 2.03 15.29
C MET A 18 13.11 1.78 15.29
N TYR A 19 12.30 2.67 15.87
CA TYR A 19 10.85 2.52 15.83
C TYR A 19 10.27 2.71 14.43
N LEU A 20 10.80 3.64 13.65
CA LEU A 20 10.39 3.84 12.27
C LEU A 20 10.59 2.56 11.44
N MET A 21 11.77 1.92 11.54
CA MET A 21 12.04 0.64 10.89
C MET A 21 11.07 -0.47 11.32
N ARG A 22 10.71 -0.53 12.60
CA ARG A 22 9.72 -1.50 13.11
C ARG A 22 8.33 -1.26 12.53
N VAL A 23 7.92 0.01 12.40
CA VAL A 23 6.65 0.37 11.75
C VAL A 23 6.66 -0.07 10.29
N TYR A 24 7.75 0.17 9.55
CA TYR A 24 7.88 -0.27 8.17
C TYR A 24 7.76 -1.79 8.04
N GLN A 25 8.54 -2.56 8.81
CA GLN A 25 8.50 -4.03 8.78
C GLN A 25 7.10 -4.57 9.12
N PHE A 26 6.45 -3.99 10.13
CA PHE A 26 5.11 -4.42 10.51
C PHE A 26 4.07 -4.06 9.44
N ALA A 27 4.18 -2.88 8.84
CA ALA A 27 3.30 -2.46 7.75
C ALA A 27 3.47 -3.35 6.52
N GLU A 28 4.69 -3.73 6.15
CA GLU A 28 4.94 -4.64 5.02
C GLU A 28 4.24 -6.00 5.21
N VAL A 29 4.36 -6.60 6.40
CA VAL A 29 3.65 -7.85 6.73
C VAL A 29 2.14 -7.65 6.63
N ARG A 30 1.62 -6.56 7.21
CA ARG A 30 0.18 -6.30 7.20
C ARG A 30 -0.36 -6.06 5.79
N VAL A 31 0.38 -5.33 4.96
CA VAL A 31 0.05 -5.14 3.55
C VAL A 31 0.05 -6.49 2.83
N SER A 32 1.05 -7.34 3.05
CA SER A 32 1.10 -8.67 2.44
C SER A 32 -0.09 -9.55 2.83
N ASP A 33 -0.56 -9.47 4.08
CA ASP A 33 -1.71 -10.23 4.57
C ASP A 33 -3.05 -9.73 3.99
N GLU A 34 -3.13 -8.43 3.69
CA GLU A 34 -4.35 -7.79 3.19
C GLU A 34 -4.44 -7.75 1.66
N LEU A 35 -3.34 -7.98 0.95
CA LEU A 35 -3.33 -8.00 -0.52
C LEU A 35 -4.06 -9.25 -1.04
N PRO A 36 -5.04 -9.09 -1.94
CA PRO A 36 -5.66 -10.23 -2.60
C PRO A 36 -4.65 -10.93 -3.54
N SER A 37 -4.94 -12.17 -3.93
CA SER A 37 -4.12 -12.91 -4.90
C SER A 37 -4.04 -12.24 -6.28
N THR A 38 -4.99 -11.35 -6.58
CA THR A 38 -5.04 -10.56 -7.82
C THR A 38 -5.45 -9.13 -7.51
N PHE A 39 -4.66 -8.17 -7.97
CA PHE A 39 -4.92 -6.74 -7.87
C PHE A 39 -4.39 -6.03 -9.13
N GLY A 40 -4.91 -4.84 -9.40
CA GLY A 40 -4.35 -3.93 -10.39
C GLY A 40 -3.20 -3.11 -9.80
N LEU A 41 -2.34 -2.59 -10.68
CA LEU A 41 -1.30 -1.63 -10.30
C LEU A 41 -1.70 -0.23 -10.75
N LEU A 42 -1.55 0.73 -9.85
CA LEU A 42 -1.59 2.16 -10.16
C LEU A 42 -0.21 2.75 -9.91
N LEU A 43 0.33 3.41 -10.92
CA LEU A 43 1.58 4.16 -10.84
C LEU A 43 1.25 5.64 -10.84
N ASP A 44 1.73 6.37 -9.84
CA ASP A 44 1.63 7.83 -9.78
C ASP A 44 3.04 8.43 -9.76
N GLY A 45 3.26 9.44 -10.58
CA GLY A 45 4.56 10.05 -10.81
C GLY A 45 4.50 11.55 -10.57
N SER A 46 5.47 12.09 -9.85
CA SER A 46 5.60 13.54 -9.68
C SER A 46 7.03 14.00 -9.86
N ALA A 47 7.21 15.19 -10.45
CA ALA A 47 8.50 15.85 -10.54
C ALA A 47 8.46 17.15 -9.73
N PHE A 48 9.37 17.30 -8.78
CA PHE A 48 9.47 18.50 -7.95
C PHE A 48 10.93 18.89 -7.73
N SER A 49 11.27 20.13 -8.09
CA SER A 49 12.61 20.71 -7.89
C SER A 49 13.75 19.87 -8.48
N GLY A 50 13.53 19.28 -9.66
CA GLY A 50 14.53 18.45 -10.35
C GLY A 50 14.69 17.03 -9.80
N ARG A 51 13.80 16.60 -8.89
CA ARG A 51 13.70 15.20 -8.45
C ARG A 51 12.41 14.59 -8.95
N HIS A 52 12.48 13.36 -9.41
CA HIS A 52 11.32 12.57 -9.77
C HIS A 52 10.94 11.66 -8.62
N TYR A 53 9.66 11.35 -8.51
CA TYR A 53 9.12 10.44 -7.53
C TYR A 53 8.14 9.51 -8.21
N ILE A 54 8.14 8.25 -7.80
CA ILE A 54 7.16 7.27 -8.22
C ILE A 54 6.52 6.62 -6.99
N ALA A 55 5.20 6.56 -7.01
CA ALA A 55 4.39 5.82 -6.07
C ALA A 55 3.75 4.64 -6.79
N ILE A 56 3.83 3.46 -6.18
CA ILE A 56 3.24 2.22 -6.71
C ILE A 56 2.15 1.79 -5.73
N PHE A 57 0.93 1.65 -6.22
CA PHE A 57 -0.22 1.19 -5.44
C PHE A 57 -0.77 -0.12 -5.97
N ALA A 58 -1.17 -1.01 -5.07
CA ALA A 58 -2.12 -2.07 -5.38
C ALA A 58 -3.53 -1.49 -5.34
N VAL A 59 -4.35 -1.85 -6.33
CA VAL A 59 -5.74 -1.43 -6.45
C VAL A 59 -6.64 -2.65 -6.60
N PHE A 60 -7.60 -2.80 -5.71
CA PHE A 60 -8.56 -3.91 -5.73
C PHE A 60 -9.89 -3.48 -5.11
N ASN A 61 -10.95 -4.22 -5.40
CA ASN A 61 -12.26 -3.97 -4.79
C ASN A 61 -12.30 -4.61 -3.40
N ASP A 62 -12.74 -3.87 -2.40
CA ASP A 62 -12.86 -4.33 -1.00
C ASP A 62 -14.31 -4.18 -0.54
N PRO A 63 -15.20 -5.15 -0.81
CA PRO A 63 -16.64 -5.03 -0.56
C PRO A 63 -16.98 -4.76 0.91
N ASP A 64 -16.09 -5.10 1.85
CA ASP A 64 -16.30 -4.87 3.28
C ASP A 64 -16.24 -3.38 3.66
N MET A 65 -15.58 -2.54 2.85
CA MET A 65 -15.62 -1.09 3.03
C MET A 65 -17.00 -0.47 2.72
N CYS A 66 -17.88 -1.19 2.02
CA CYS A 66 -19.22 -0.73 1.68
C CYS A 66 -20.19 -1.03 2.82
N HIS A 67 -20.23 -0.16 3.83
CA HIS A 67 -21.25 -0.25 4.89
C HIS A 67 -22.61 0.37 4.49
N GLY A 68 -22.86 0.56 3.19
CA GLY A 68 -24.14 1.04 2.68
C GLY A 68 -25.16 -0.09 2.60
N THR A 69 -26.41 0.18 2.98
CA THR A 69 -27.53 -0.75 2.76
C THR A 69 -27.66 -1.01 1.26
N GLU A 70 -27.73 -2.29 0.85
CA GLU A 70 -28.06 -2.66 -0.54
C GLU A 70 -29.36 -1.95 -0.94
N VAL A 71 -29.28 -1.03 -1.92
CA VAL A 71 -30.47 -0.39 -2.49
C VAL A 71 -31.13 -1.44 -3.37
N ARG A 72 -32.20 -2.07 -2.85
CA ARG A 72 -33.02 -3.03 -3.59
C ARG A 72 -33.57 -2.37 -4.86
N GLU A 73 -33.31 -3.02 -6.00
CA GLU A 73 -33.78 -2.75 -7.35
C GLU A 73 -35.00 -1.80 -7.41
N GLY A 74 -34.72 -0.51 -7.59
CA GLY A 74 -35.70 0.51 -7.94
C GLY A 74 -35.56 0.91 -9.41
N PRO A 75 -36.60 1.50 -10.03
CA PRO A 75 -36.55 1.97 -11.43
C PRO A 75 -35.48 3.05 -11.68
N ASP A 76 -34.92 3.63 -10.61
CA ASP A 76 -33.84 4.64 -10.64
C ASP A 76 -32.46 4.04 -10.27
N TYR A 77 -32.30 2.71 -10.33
CA TYR A 77 -31.04 2.03 -10.02
C TYR A 77 -30.03 2.22 -11.16
N TYR A 78 -28.95 2.96 -10.88
CA TYR A 78 -27.81 3.11 -11.77
C TYR A 78 -26.69 2.15 -11.33
N ASP A 79 -26.38 1.14 -12.15
CA ASP A 79 -25.26 0.19 -11.99
C ASP A 79 -23.89 0.89 -11.76
N GLY A 80 -23.73 2.11 -12.29
CA GLY A 80 -22.55 2.95 -12.06
C GLY A 80 -22.44 3.61 -10.68
N THR A 81 -23.46 3.44 -9.80
CA THR A 81 -23.45 3.89 -8.40
C THR A 81 -23.25 2.76 -7.41
N ASP A 82 -23.06 1.53 -7.91
CA ASP A 82 -22.63 0.42 -7.09
C ASP A 82 -21.39 0.85 -6.31
N CYS A 83 -21.47 0.65 -5.00
CA CYS A 83 -20.39 0.95 -4.09
C CYS A 83 -19.20 0.05 -4.45
N TYR A 84 -18.35 0.51 -5.37
CA TYR A 84 -17.04 -0.08 -5.63
C TYR A 84 -16.05 0.63 -4.73
N THR A 85 -15.87 0.07 -3.55
CA THR A 85 -14.81 0.40 -2.60
C THR A 85 -13.46 -0.05 -3.11
N ARG A 86 -12.99 0.62 -4.17
CA ARG A 86 -11.62 0.47 -4.63
C ARG A 86 -10.70 0.89 -3.51
N ARG A 87 -9.95 -0.07 -2.99
CA ARG A 87 -8.91 0.16 -2.01
C ARG A 87 -7.60 0.42 -2.74
N PHE A 88 -6.89 1.43 -2.29
CA PHE A 88 -5.57 1.81 -2.79
C PHE A 88 -4.56 1.57 -1.67
N VAL A 89 -3.65 0.62 -1.86
CA VAL A 89 -2.63 0.28 -0.87
C VAL A 89 -1.27 0.67 -1.44
N LEU A 90 -0.58 1.59 -0.79
CA LEU A 90 0.76 2.01 -1.19
C LEU A 90 1.75 0.86 -0.95
N LEU A 91 2.35 0.36 -2.02
CA LEU A 91 3.37 -0.70 -1.97
C LEU A 91 4.79 -0.14 -1.89
N ALA A 92 5.00 1.02 -2.52
CA ALA A 92 6.29 1.68 -2.62
C ALA A 92 6.16 3.17 -2.93
N PHE A 93 7.09 3.96 -2.41
CA PHE A 93 7.30 5.36 -2.74
C PHE A 93 8.81 5.60 -2.87
N TYR A 94 9.29 5.95 -4.07
CA TYR A 94 10.71 6.09 -4.35
C TYR A 94 11.03 7.45 -4.97
N PRO A 95 12.03 8.18 -4.43
CA PRO A 95 12.69 9.24 -5.19
C PRO A 95 13.57 8.62 -6.27
N LEU A 96 13.59 9.24 -7.44
CA LEU A 96 14.44 8.92 -8.58
C LEU A 96 15.33 10.15 -8.79
N ASP A 97 16.60 10.01 -8.42
CA ASP A 97 17.55 11.14 -8.32
C ASP A 97 18.23 11.45 -9.67
N VAL A 98 18.19 10.52 -10.64
CA VAL A 98 18.79 10.69 -11.98
C VAL A 98 17.78 10.33 -13.07
N GLU A 99 17.79 11.05 -14.20
CA GLU A 99 16.93 10.76 -15.36
C GLU A 99 17.14 9.34 -15.92
N ASP A 100 18.34 8.77 -15.76
CA ASP A 100 18.65 7.39 -16.15
C ASP A 100 17.81 6.36 -15.36
N ASP A 101 17.35 6.71 -14.16
CA ASP A 101 16.47 5.89 -13.33
C ASP A 101 15.02 5.87 -13.85
N LEU A 102 14.68 6.74 -14.83
CA LEU A 102 13.36 6.79 -15.49
C LEU A 102 13.27 5.89 -16.73
N GLY A 103 14.35 5.19 -17.07
CA GLY A 103 14.34 4.22 -18.16
C GLY A 103 13.27 3.15 -17.95
N ALA A 104 12.64 2.69 -19.04
CA ALA A 104 11.59 1.68 -18.97
C ALA A 104 12.04 0.39 -18.26
N GLN A 105 13.32 0.00 -18.43
CA GLN A 105 13.89 -1.14 -17.73
C GLN A 105 14.04 -0.87 -16.23
N SER A 106 14.58 0.28 -15.84
CA SER A 106 14.73 0.68 -14.44
C SER A 106 13.38 0.71 -13.72
N VAL A 107 12.35 1.25 -14.36
CA VAL A 107 10.97 1.27 -13.83
C VAL A 107 10.39 -0.15 -13.74
N PHE A 108 10.64 -1.01 -14.72
CA PHE A 108 10.21 -2.41 -14.67
C PHE A 108 10.88 -3.15 -13.51
N ASP A 109 12.19 -3.02 -13.35
CA ASP A 109 12.95 -3.66 -12.28
C ASP A 109 12.44 -3.17 -10.91
N LEU A 110 12.16 -1.86 -10.78
CA LEU A 110 11.56 -1.28 -9.57
C LEU A 110 10.19 -1.86 -9.23
N ILE A 111 9.34 -2.09 -10.23
CA ILE A 111 8.03 -2.74 -10.04
C ILE A 111 8.23 -4.20 -9.62
N ALA A 112 9.11 -4.94 -10.30
CA ALA A 112 9.40 -6.35 -9.99
C ALA A 112 9.94 -6.51 -8.56
N ASP A 113 10.91 -5.69 -8.18
CA ASP A 113 11.49 -5.66 -6.84
C ASP A 113 10.42 -5.33 -5.80
N THR A 114 9.55 -4.36 -6.08
CA THR A 114 8.43 -4.01 -5.20
C THR A 114 7.48 -5.19 -5.00
N LEU A 115 7.11 -5.88 -6.08
CA LEU A 115 6.21 -7.04 -6.01
C LEU A 115 6.86 -8.24 -5.32
N SER A 116 8.17 -8.45 -5.47
CA SER A 116 8.89 -9.56 -4.83
C SER A 116 8.75 -9.56 -3.29
N ARG A 117 8.63 -8.38 -2.68
CA ARG A 117 8.42 -8.22 -1.23
C ARG A 117 7.06 -8.75 -0.75
N TYR A 118 6.04 -8.70 -1.60
CA TYR A 118 4.65 -9.04 -1.23
C TYR A 118 4.17 -10.37 -1.81
N THR A 119 4.94 -10.99 -2.71
CA THR A 119 4.56 -12.25 -3.39
C THR A 119 5.03 -13.51 -2.66
N SER A 120 5.83 -13.39 -1.60
CA SER A 120 6.49 -14.53 -0.93
C SER A 120 5.69 -15.22 0.19
N LEU A 121 4.44 -14.85 0.49
CA LEU A 121 3.68 -15.44 1.61
C LEU A 121 2.56 -16.43 1.23
N GLY A 122 2.39 -16.75 -0.06
CA GLY A 122 1.38 -17.69 -0.56
C GLY A 122 1.82 -19.17 -0.68
N GLY A 123 3.06 -19.52 -0.27
CA GLY A 123 3.68 -20.82 -0.57
C GLY A 123 3.82 -21.79 0.61
N GLY A 124 3.01 -21.68 1.65
CA GLY A 124 3.20 -22.42 2.91
C GLY A 124 1.97 -23.14 3.43
N ASN A 125 1.44 -24.11 2.68
CA ASN A 125 0.81 -25.34 3.19
C ASN A 125 0.44 -26.26 2.02
N ALA A 126 1.45 -26.90 1.43
CA ALA A 126 1.22 -28.15 0.72
C ALA A 126 0.85 -29.20 1.79
N LEU A 127 -0.39 -29.63 1.71
CA LEU A 127 -1.05 -30.59 2.59
C LEU A 127 -0.18 -31.84 2.78
N HIS A 128 0.20 -32.11 4.03
CA HIS A 128 0.46 -33.45 4.51
C HIS A 128 -0.89 -34.03 4.95
N GLY A 129 -1.39 -35.05 4.25
CA GLY A 129 -2.54 -35.82 4.70
C GLY A 129 -3.31 -36.51 3.59
N GLY A 130 -3.15 -37.84 3.49
CA GLY A 130 -3.94 -38.74 2.64
C GLY A 130 -3.12 -39.90 2.13
#